data_AF-A0A3B9FYC3-F1
#
_entry.id   AF-A0A3B9FYC3-F1
#
_cell.length_a   1.000
_cell.length_b   1.000
_cell.length_c   1.000
_cell.angle_alpha   90.00
_cell.angle_beta   90.00
_cell.angle_gamma   90.00
#
_symmetry.space_group_name_H-M   'P 1'
#
loop_
_entity.id
_entity.type
_entity.pdbx_description
1 polymer ?
#
loop_
_entity_poly.entity_id
_entity_poly.type
_entity_poly.pdbx_seq_one_letter_code
_entity_poly.pdbx_strand_id
1 'polypeptide(L)'
;MQITAKNKNAPEIMKILDQLGKIGVRVDFDENTIDIDLPRFRKATNRNAGRKAQSLKVDGEFKDISVEEVRLMMKRDGAEQVAKYLGISKRNLYYRLKEAEETGASFIY
;
A
#
# COMPACT_ATOMS: atom_id res chain seq x y z
N MET A 1 22.84 38.84 22.79
CA MET A 1 23.35 37.46 22.62
C MET A 1 22.15 36.52 22.80
N GLN A 2 21.50 36.08 21.72
CA GLN A 2 20.35 35.17 21.81
C GLN A 2 20.89 33.75 21.98
N ILE A 3 20.62 33.13 23.14
CA ILE A 3 20.98 31.74 23.41
C ILE A 3 19.94 30.88 22.69
N THR A 4 20.23 30.47 21.45
CA THR A 4 19.43 29.48 20.73
C THR A 4 19.71 28.12 21.37
N ALA A 5 18.96 27.77 22.41
CA ALA A 5 19.00 26.43 22.99
C ALA A 5 18.51 25.43 21.92
N LYS A 6 19.45 24.75 21.25
CA LYS A 6 19.12 23.66 20.32
C LYS A 6 18.45 22.55 21.13
N ASN A 7 17.14 22.39 20.96
CA ASN A 7 16.39 21.29 21.57
C ASN A 7 16.95 19.98 21.02
N LYS A 8 17.64 19.20 21.88
CA LYS A 8 18.31 17.95 21.50
C LYS A 8 17.34 16.89 20.96
N ASN A 9 16.04 17.04 21.25
CA ASN A 9 15.00 16.11 20.83
C ASN A 9 14.37 16.47 19.48
N ALA A 10 14.71 17.62 18.88
CA ALA A 10 14.16 18.05 17.60
C ALA A 10 14.33 16.99 16.48
N PRO A 11 15.47 16.29 16.34
CA PRO A 11 15.60 15.24 15.33
C PRO A 11 14.67 14.04 15.57
N GLU A 12 14.39 13.72 16.83
CA GLU A 12 13.52 12.59 17.21
C GLU A 12 12.05 12.94 17.01
N ILE A 13 11.65 14.17 17.38
CA ILE A 13 10.33 14.72 17.10
C ILE A 13 10.05 14.72 15.59
N MET A 14 11.00 15.16 14.77
CA MET A 14 10.84 15.16 13.31
C MET A 14 10.67 13.75 12.73
N LYS A 15 11.35 12.74 13.30
CA LYS A 15 11.15 11.33 12.90
C LYS A 15 9.74 10.85 13.23
N ILE A 16 9.22 11.18 14.41
CA ILE A 16 7.87 10.81 14.84
C ILE A 16 6.84 11.48 13.92
N LEU A 17 7.01 12.76 13.60
CA LEU A 17 6.13 13.49 12.69
C LEU A 17 6.12 12.91 11.28
N ASP A 18 7.28 12.49 10.76
CA ASP A 18 7.37 11.80 9.46
C ASP A 18 6.65 10.43 9.49
N GLN A 19 6.78 9.68 10.58
CA GLN A 19 6.05 8.43 10.77
C GLN A 19 4.53 8.64 10.86
N LEU A 20 4.08 9.68 11.56
CA LEU A 20 2.67 10.08 11.64
C LEU A 20 2.14 10.49 10.26
N GLY A 21 2.93 11.27 9.50
CA GLY A 21 2.58 11.67 8.13
C GLY A 21 2.39 10.48 7.19
N LYS A 22 3.19 9.41 7.35
CA LYS A 22 3.06 8.17 6.57
C LYS A 22 1.72 7.48 6.79
N ILE A 23 1.18 7.53 8.01
CA ILE A 23 -0.13 6.96 8.37
C ILE A 23 -1.29 7.95 8.18
N GLY A 24 -1.05 9.15 7.63
CA GLY A 24 -2.11 10.13 7.35
C GLY A 24 -2.47 11.02 8.54
N VAL A 25 -1.60 11.15 9.54
CA VAL A 25 -1.76 12.08 10.65
C VAL A 25 -0.81 13.26 10.46
N ARG A 26 -1.34 14.48 10.52
CA ARG A 26 -0.57 15.72 10.50
C ARG A 26 -0.79 16.47 11.80
N VAL A 27 0.29 16.96 12.39
CA VAL A 27 0.26 17.77 13.60
C VAL A 27 0.68 19.18 13.20
N ASP A 28 -0.19 20.15 13.41
CA ASP A 28 0.12 21.55 13.28
C ASP A 28 0.40 22.13 14.68
N PHE A 29 1.65 22.51 14.92
CA PHE A 29 2.07 23.06 16.21
C PHE A 29 1.73 24.53 16.36
N ASP A 30 1.56 25.27 15.25
CA ASP A 30 1.27 26.70 15.27
C ASP A 30 -0.21 26.91 15.58
N GLU A 31 -1.08 26.05 15.02
CA GLU A 31 -2.53 26.09 15.27
C GLU A 31 -2.97 25.17 16.41
N ASN A 32 -2.07 24.33 16.95
CA ASN A 32 -2.38 23.31 17.96
C ASN A 32 -3.51 22.36 17.52
N THR A 33 -3.48 21.93 16.26
CA THR A 33 -4.48 21.05 15.65
C THR A 33 -3.86 19.74 15.15
N ILE A 34 -4.70 18.71 15.02
CA ILE A 34 -4.34 17.42 14.42
C ILE A 34 -5.32 17.16 13.27
N ASP A 35 -4.78 17.01 12.07
CA ASP A 35 -5.54 16.65 10.87
C ASP A 35 -5.31 15.17 10.52
N ILE A 36 -6.39 14.48 10.14
CA ILE A 36 -6.38 13.05 9.85
C ILE A 36 -6.98 12.79 8.47
N ASP A 37 -6.13 12.35 7.53
CA ASP A 37 -6.55 11.73 6.28
C ASP A 37 -7.15 10.35 6.60
N LEU A 38 -8.48 10.33 6.80
CA LEU A 38 -9.23 9.14 7.17
C LEU A 38 -9.01 7.95 6.21
N PRO A 39 -9.04 8.11 4.87
CA PRO A 39 -8.68 7.03 3.94
C PRO A 39 -7.29 6.43 4.21
N ARG A 40 -6.26 7.27 4.34
CA ARG A 40 -4.88 6.82 4.53
C ARG A 40 -4.67 6.20 5.91
N PHE A 41 -5.26 6.80 6.93
CA PHE A 41 -5.24 6.30 8.30
C PHE A 41 -5.91 4.93 8.42
N ARG A 42 -7.10 4.75 7.82
CA ARG A 42 -7.79 3.45 7.80
C ARG A 42 -6.99 2.40 7.04
N LYS A 43 -6.32 2.76 5.94
CA LYS A 43 -5.44 1.82 5.20
C LYS A 43 -4.26 1.39 6.06
N ALA A 44 -3.63 2.31 6.77
CA ALA A 44 -2.46 2.06 7.60
C ALA A 44 -2.77 1.34 8.92
N THR A 45 -3.97 1.50 9.47
CA THR A 45 -4.38 0.94 10.78
C THR A 45 -5.31 -0.27 10.68
N ASN A 46 -5.68 -0.70 9.47
CA ASN A 46 -6.48 -1.91 9.29
C ASN A 46 -5.77 -3.12 9.90
N ARG A 47 -6.52 -4.08 10.44
CA ARG A 47 -6.03 -5.39 10.90
C ARG A 47 -5.21 -6.15 9.85
N ASN A 48 -5.43 -5.84 8.57
CA ASN A 48 -4.69 -6.39 7.44
C ASN A 48 -3.51 -5.51 6.97
N ALA A 49 -3.27 -4.35 7.57
CA ALA A 49 -2.15 -3.48 7.22
C ALA A 49 -0.82 -4.21 7.43
N GLY A 50 0.04 -4.18 6.42
CA GLY A 50 1.32 -4.91 6.42
C GLY A 50 1.22 -6.42 6.24
N ARG A 51 0.02 -7.01 6.08
CA ARG A 51 -0.10 -8.41 5.67
C ARG A 51 0.32 -8.52 4.21
N LYS A 52 1.24 -9.45 3.91
CA LYS A 52 1.56 -9.80 2.53
C LYS A 52 0.27 -10.19 1.81
N ALA A 53 0.06 -9.66 0.61
CA ALA A 53 -1.05 -10.07 -0.23
C ALA A 53 -1.01 -11.60 -0.40
N GLN A 54 -2.18 -12.23 -0.25
CA GLN A 54 -2.30 -13.69 -0.26
C GLN A 54 -1.90 -14.24 -1.61
N SER A 55 -0.79 -14.98 -1.66
CA SER A 55 -0.25 -15.63 -2.85
C SER A 55 -1.33 -16.26 -3.73
N LEU A 56 -1.24 -15.99 -5.03
CA LEU A 56 -2.09 -16.60 -6.05
C LEU A 56 -1.96 -18.12 -6.01
N LYS A 57 -3.11 -18.80 -6.05
CA LYS A 57 -3.18 -20.26 -6.11
C LYS A 57 -3.66 -20.68 -7.48
N VAL A 58 -2.76 -21.27 -8.25
CA VAL A 58 -3.00 -21.77 -9.60
C VAL A 58 -2.84 -23.28 -9.57
N ASP A 59 -3.89 -24.01 -9.94
CA ASP A 59 -3.90 -25.48 -10.00
C ASP A 59 -3.46 -26.18 -8.70
N GLY A 60 -3.72 -25.57 -7.54
CA GLY A 60 -3.34 -26.15 -6.26
C GLY A 60 -2.02 -25.63 -5.68
N GLU A 61 -1.22 -24.94 -6.47
CA GLU A 61 0.12 -24.46 -6.10
C GLU A 61 0.17 -22.94 -5.99
N PHE A 62 1.05 -22.43 -5.11
CA PHE A 62 1.32 -21.00 -5.05
C PHE A 62 2.28 -20.61 -6.16
N LYS A 63 1.87 -19.66 -7.00
CA LYS A 63 2.68 -19.19 -8.12
C LYS A 63 2.84 -17.68 -8.10
N ASP A 64 4.07 -17.24 -8.35
CA ASP A 64 4.36 -15.85 -8.66
C ASP A 64 4.05 -15.63 -10.14
N ILE A 65 3.09 -14.73 -10.41
CA ILE A 65 2.68 -14.40 -11.77
C ILE A 65 2.99 -12.93 -12.03
N SER A 66 3.68 -12.66 -13.14
CA SER A 66 4.12 -11.32 -13.47
C SER A 66 2.95 -10.46 -13.97
N VAL A 67 3.03 -9.14 -13.75
CA VAL A 67 2.03 -8.18 -14.25
C VAL A 67 1.92 -8.24 -15.77
N GLU A 68 3.04 -8.42 -16.47
CA GLU A 68 3.05 -8.55 -17.94
C GLU A 68 2.33 -9.81 -18.41
N GLU A 69 2.58 -10.94 -17.77
CA GLU A 69 1.92 -12.21 -18.08
C GLU A 69 0.40 -12.11 -17.86
N VAL A 70 -0.04 -11.49 -16.76
CA VAL A 70 -1.46 -11.22 -16.51
C VAL A 70 -2.07 -10.36 -17.60
N ARG A 71 -1.40 -9.28 -17.99
CA ARG A 71 -1.89 -8.39 -19.05
C ARG A 71 -1.98 -9.12 -20.39
N LEU A 72 -1.04 -10.00 -20.69
CA LEU A 72 -1.04 -10.80 -21.92
C LEU A 72 -2.17 -11.83 -21.91
N MET A 73 -2.36 -12.55 -20.80
CA MET A 73 -3.49 -13.45 -20.60
C MET A 73 -4.83 -12.70 -20.70
N MET A 74 -4.94 -11.50 -20.13
CA MET A 74 -6.18 -10.70 -20.20
C MET A 74 -6.51 -10.25 -21.63
N LYS A 75 -5.49 -9.95 -22.45
CA LYS A 75 -5.68 -9.63 -23.87
C LYS A 75 -6.13 -10.84 -24.68
N ARG A 76 -5.64 -12.04 -24.34
CA ARG A 76 -5.93 -13.29 -25.05
C ARG A 76 -7.29 -13.89 -24.66
N ASP A 77 -7.53 -14.03 -23.37
CA ASP A 77 -8.61 -14.86 -22.81
C ASP A 77 -9.71 -14.03 -22.12
N GLY A 78 -9.45 -12.74 -21.87
CA GLY A 78 -10.35 -11.84 -21.17
C GLY A 78 -10.23 -11.92 -19.64
N ALA A 79 -10.55 -10.81 -18.98
CA ALA A 79 -10.36 -10.63 -17.54
C ALA A 79 -11.07 -11.67 -16.66
N GLU A 80 -12.26 -12.13 -17.08
CA GLU A 80 -13.06 -13.10 -16.33
C GLU A 80 -12.34 -14.46 -16.23
N GLN A 81 -11.77 -14.92 -17.35
CA GLN A 81 -11.13 -16.24 -17.41
C GLN A 81 -9.78 -16.24 -16.73
N VAL A 82 -9.04 -15.15 -16.84
CA VAL A 82 -7.80 -14.96 -16.09
C VAL A 82 -8.07 -14.95 -14.58
N ALA A 83 -9.09 -14.23 -14.12
CA ALA A 83 -9.44 -14.23 -12.70
C ALA A 83 -9.79 -15.64 -12.19
N LYS A 84 -10.57 -16.40 -12.96
CA LYS A 84 -10.92 -17.79 -12.65
C LYS A 84 -9.69 -18.70 -12.60
N TYR A 85 -8.78 -18.60 -13.57
CA TYR A 85 -7.52 -19.34 -13.60
C TYR A 85 -6.65 -19.06 -12.37
N LEU A 86 -6.61 -17.79 -11.96
CA LEU A 86 -5.86 -17.30 -10.81
C LEU A 86 -6.55 -17.59 -9.46
N GLY A 87 -7.74 -18.18 -9.46
CA GLY A 87 -8.49 -18.49 -8.24
C GLY A 87 -8.99 -17.25 -7.48
N ILE A 88 -9.15 -16.10 -8.15
CA ILE A 88 -9.57 -14.83 -7.55
C ILE A 88 -10.79 -14.23 -8.26
N SER A 89 -11.44 -13.25 -7.62
CA SER A 89 -12.49 -12.49 -8.30
C SER A 89 -11.91 -11.50 -9.30
N LYS A 90 -12.67 -11.20 -10.37
CA LYS A 90 -12.29 -10.17 -11.35
C LYS A 90 -12.01 -8.81 -10.73
N ARG A 91 -12.77 -8.42 -9.71
CA ARG A 91 -12.51 -7.20 -8.94
C ARG A 91 -11.15 -7.23 -8.27
N ASN A 92 -10.78 -8.37 -7.67
CA ASN A 92 -9.50 -8.54 -6.99
C ASN A 92 -8.33 -8.56 -7.99
N LEU A 93 -8.53 -9.12 -9.19
CA LEU A 93 -7.56 -9.06 -10.29
C LEU A 93 -7.19 -7.61 -10.63
N TYR A 94 -8.20 -6.76 -10.90
CA TYR A 94 -7.94 -5.35 -11.19
C TYR A 94 -7.34 -4.60 -10.00
N TYR A 95 -7.77 -4.91 -8.79
CA TYR A 95 -7.21 -4.31 -7.58
C TYR A 95 -5.71 -4.59 -7.45
N ARG A 96 -5.31 -5.87 -7.61
CA ARG A 96 -3.90 -6.30 -7.52
C ARG A 96 -3.04 -5.71 -8.64
N LEU A 97 -3.58 -5.61 -9.86
CA LEU A 97 -2.90 -4.94 -10.97
C LEU A 97 -2.68 -3.45 -10.69
N LYS A 98 -3.70 -2.76 -10.20
CA LYS A 98 -3.58 -1.35 -9.81
C LYS A 98 -2.58 -1.16 -8.66
N GLU A 99 -2.61 -2.03 -7.66
CA GLU A 99 -1.66 -2.01 -6.55
C GLU A 99 -0.22 -2.23 -7.04
N ALA A 100 -0.02 -3.16 -7.98
CA ALA A 100 1.29 -3.38 -8.60
C ALA A 100 1.78 -2.15 -9.38
N GLU A 101 0.90 -1.46 -10.10
CA GLU A 101 1.23 -0.19 -10.78
C GLU A 101 1.60 0.93 -9.78
N GLU A 102 0.83 1.08 -8.70
CA GLU A 102 1.08 2.09 -7.66
C GLU A 102 2.39 1.85 -6.90
N THR A 103 2.80 0.59 -6.76
CA THR A 103 3.99 0.18 -5.99
C THR A 103 5.21 -0.11 -6.86
N GLY A 104 5.06 -0.14 -8.18
CA GLY A 104 6.12 -0.56 -9.11
C GLY A 104 6.45 -2.05 -9.03
N ALA A 105 5.56 -2.88 -8.52
CA ALA A 105 5.78 -4.32 -8.40
C ALA A 105 5.70 -5.02 -9.76
N SER A 106 6.64 -5.94 -10.02
CA SER A 106 6.66 -6.75 -11.25
C SER A 106 5.70 -7.94 -11.21
N PHE A 107 5.21 -8.30 -10.03
CA PHE A 107 4.38 -9.47 -9.77
C PHE A 107 3.09 -9.06 -9.05
N ILE A 108 2.02 -9.81 -9.31
CA ILE A 108 0.81 -9.74 -8.49
C ILE A 108 0.79 -10.91 -7.52
N TYR A 109 0.36 -10.63 -6.28
CA TYR A 109 0.28 -11.61 -5.22
C TYR A 109 -1.15 -11.80 -4.79
#